data_AF-A0AB38G794-F1
#
_entry.id   AF-A0AB38G794-F1
#
_cell.length_a   1.000
_cell.length_b   1.000
_cell.length_c   1.000
_cell.angle_alpha   90.00
_cell.angle_beta   90.00
_cell.angle_gamma   90.00
#
_symmetry.space_group_name_H-M   'P 1'
#
loop_
_entity.id
_entity.type
_entity.pdbx_description
1 polymer ?
#
loop_
_entity_poly.entity_id
_entity_poly.type
_entity_poly.pdbx_seq_one_letter_code
_entity_poly.pdbx_strand_id
1 'polypeptide(L)'
;MEINLLSNETEQALIGGILTKVGTYLERYESLENPLGIISQREATERLEVSYPTLRRWEARGLKRYTPPIADTKTVYYKVTDLLAFLGVEE
;
A
#
# COMPACT_ATOMS: atom_id res chain seq x y z
N MET A 1 -19.01 38.83 -17.62
CA MET A 1 -19.70 38.68 -16.32
C MET A 1 -19.61 37.21 -16.00
N GLU A 2 -18.74 36.81 -15.07
CA GLU A 2 -18.76 35.43 -14.59
C GLU A 2 -20.06 35.22 -13.82
N ILE A 3 -20.89 34.30 -14.30
CA ILE A 3 -22.11 33.91 -13.62
C ILE A 3 -21.70 32.82 -12.64
N ASN A 4 -21.51 33.19 -11.38
CA ASN A 4 -21.40 32.22 -10.30
C ASN A 4 -22.79 31.62 -10.08
N LEU A 5 -22.97 30.36 -10.51
CA LEU A 5 -24.22 29.60 -10.31
C LEU A 5 -24.53 29.34 -8.83
N LEU A 6 -23.50 29.41 -7.98
CA LEU A 6 -23.57 29.13 -6.55
C LEU A 6 -22.91 30.26 -5.76
N SER A 7 -23.30 30.41 -4.50
CA SER A 7 -22.55 31.25 -3.57
C SER A 7 -21.19 30.61 -3.29
N ASN A 8 -20.20 31.43 -2.94
CA ASN A 8 -18.86 30.95 -2.56
C ASN A 8 -18.95 29.93 -1.40
N GLU A 9 -19.80 30.18 -0.40
CA GLU A 9 -20.01 29.24 0.71
C GLU A 9 -20.55 27.89 0.25
N THR A 10 -21.51 27.89 -0.68
CA THR A 10 -22.07 26.66 -1.24
C THR A 10 -21.04 25.89 -2.06
N GLU A 11 -20.21 26.60 -2.82
CA GLU A 11 -19.12 26.02 -3.60
C GLU A 11 -18.06 25.37 -2.69
N GLN A 12 -17.63 26.08 -1.65
CA GLN A 12 -16.67 25.55 -0.66
C GLN A 12 -17.22 24.32 0.08
N ALA A 13 -18.49 24.35 0.47
CA ALA A 13 -19.14 23.20 1.10
C ALA A 13 -19.22 21.99 0.16
N LEU A 14 -19.51 22.22 -1.13
CA LEU A 14 -19.55 21.16 -2.14
C LEU A 14 -18.16 20.55 -2.37
N ILE A 15 -17.14 21.39 -2.53
CA ILE A 15 -15.74 20.96 -2.69
C ILE A 15 -15.31 20.13 -1.48
N GLY A 16 -15.58 20.61 -0.25
CA GLY A 16 -15.26 19.87 0.98
C GLY A 16 -15.97 18.51 1.04
N GLY A 17 -17.25 18.46 0.66
CA GLY A 17 -18.02 17.22 0.60
C GLY A 17 -17.48 16.23 -0.43
N ILE A 18 -17.05 16.71 -1.60
CA ILE A 18 -16.42 15.88 -2.64
C ILE A 18 -15.08 15.34 -2.14
N LEU A 19 -14.20 16.21 -1.62
CA LEU A 19 -12.90 15.81 -1.10
C LEU A 19 -13.03 14.74 0.00
N THR A 20 -13.99 14.90 0.90
CA THR A 20 -14.28 13.91 1.95
C THR A 20 -14.67 12.56 1.36
N LYS A 21 -15.58 12.54 0.36
CA LYS A 21 -16.03 11.30 -0.29
C LYS A 21 -14.91 10.62 -1.07
N VAL A 22 -14.08 11.40 -1.78
CA VAL A 22 -12.92 10.89 -2.51
C VAL A 22 -11.89 10.30 -1.55
N GLY A 23 -11.57 11.00 -0.45
CA GLY A 23 -10.66 10.47 0.57
C GLY A 23 -11.16 9.15 1.17
N THR A 24 -12.43 9.11 1.56
CA THR A 24 -13.06 7.88 2.09
C THR A 24 -13.04 6.72 1.09
N TYR A 25 -13.22 7.02 -0.20
CA TYR A 25 -13.14 5.99 -1.25
C TYR A 25 -11.71 5.46 -1.41
N LEU A 26 -10.70 6.34 -1.40
CA LEU A 26 -9.30 5.95 -1.55
C LEU A 26 -8.82 5.07 -0.39
N GLU A 27 -9.14 5.43 0.86
CA GLU A 27 -8.82 4.60 2.03
C GLU A 27 -9.43 3.20 1.93
N ARG A 28 -10.69 3.12 1.45
CA ARG A 28 -11.36 1.83 1.19
C ARG A 28 -10.72 1.09 0.03
N TYR A 29 -10.36 1.77 -1.04
CA TYR A 29 -9.74 1.17 -2.21
C TYR A 29 -8.38 0.56 -1.86
N GLU A 30 -7.54 1.26 -1.09
CA GLU A 30 -6.27 0.74 -0.59
C GLU A 30 -6.47 -0.52 0.28
N SER A 31 -7.52 -0.55 1.09
CA SER A 31 -7.89 -1.74 1.87
C SER A 31 -8.39 -2.92 1.00
N LEU A 32 -8.93 -2.64 -0.19
CA LEU A 32 -9.43 -3.64 -1.14
C LEU A 32 -8.36 -4.11 -2.14
N GLU A 33 -7.30 -3.32 -2.37
CA GLU A 33 -6.26 -3.65 -3.34
C GLU A 33 -5.34 -4.79 -2.84
N ASN A 34 -5.18 -4.94 -1.52
CA ASN A 34 -4.45 -6.06 -0.93
C ASN A 34 -5.09 -6.55 0.39
N PRO A 35 -6.25 -7.23 0.32
CA PRO A 35 -6.98 -7.69 1.51
C PRO A 35 -6.22 -8.75 2.32
N LEU A 36 -5.24 -9.41 1.71
CA LEU A 36 -4.39 -10.40 2.36
C LEU A 36 -3.17 -9.78 3.05
N GLY A 37 -2.84 -8.52 2.75
CA GLY A 37 -1.65 -7.84 3.25
C GLY A 37 -0.33 -8.52 2.85
N ILE A 38 -0.34 -9.32 1.77
CA ILE A 38 0.86 -10.01 1.26
C ILE A 38 1.25 -9.46 -0.10
N ILE A 39 2.54 -9.31 -0.35
CA ILE A 39 3.10 -8.89 -1.64
C ILE A 39 4.19 -9.85 -2.09
N SER A 40 4.34 -10.02 -3.41
CA SER A 40 5.42 -10.81 -3.99
C SER A 40 6.78 -10.13 -3.78
N GLN A 41 7.86 -10.88 -3.93
CA GLN A 41 9.22 -10.32 -3.90
C GLN A 41 9.45 -9.25 -4.97
N ARG A 42 8.86 -9.43 -6.16
CA ARG A 42 8.91 -8.43 -7.23
C ARG A 42 8.25 -7.11 -6.79
N GLU A 43 7.04 -7.19 -6.26
CA GLU A 43 6.32 -6.01 -5.78
C GLU A 43 7.06 -5.34 -4.60
N ALA A 44 7.64 -6.12 -3.69
CA ALA A 44 8.46 -5.57 -2.60
C ALA A 44 9.68 -4.82 -3.12
N THR A 45 10.40 -5.37 -4.12
CA THR A 45 11.53 -4.66 -4.75
C THR A 45 11.11 -3.38 -5.47
N GLU A 46 9.96 -3.40 -6.14
CA GLU A 46 9.42 -2.23 -6.85
C GLU A 46 8.97 -1.14 -5.89
N ARG A 47 8.19 -1.50 -4.86
CA ARG A 47 7.64 -0.52 -3.89
C ARG A 47 8.69 0.08 -2.98
N LEU A 48 9.72 -0.68 -2.60
CA LEU A 48 10.80 -0.21 -1.70
C LEU A 48 12.01 0.32 -2.46
N GLU A 49 12.01 0.26 -3.79
CA GLU A 49 13.13 0.66 -4.65
C GLU A 49 14.46 -0.03 -4.27
N VAL A 50 14.38 -1.30 -3.87
CA VAL A 50 15.56 -2.11 -3.51
C VAL A 50 15.76 -3.28 -4.46
N SER A 51 17.00 -3.74 -4.59
CA SER A 51 17.31 -4.91 -5.42
C SER A 51 16.99 -6.23 -4.72
N TYR A 52 16.80 -7.30 -5.50
CA TYR A 52 16.63 -8.67 -4.97
C TYR A 52 17.72 -9.10 -3.97
N PRO A 53 19.03 -8.84 -4.21
CA PRO A 53 20.08 -9.14 -3.22
C PRO A 53 19.88 -8.41 -1.89
N THR A 54 19.28 -7.22 -1.87
CA THR A 54 18.96 -6.50 -0.63
C THR A 54 17.92 -7.25 0.18
N LEU A 55 16.80 -7.66 -0.42
CA LEU A 55 15.79 -8.46 0.28
C LEU A 55 16.37 -9.79 0.79
N ARG A 56 17.22 -10.45 -0.01
CA ARG A 56 17.93 -11.67 0.45
C ARG A 56 18.82 -11.43 1.66
N ARG A 57 19.47 -10.27 1.76
CA ARG A 57 20.25 -9.87 2.94
C ARG A 57 19.37 -9.57 4.16
N TRP A 58 18.14 -9.12 3.95
CA TRP A 58 17.16 -8.92 5.01
C TRP A 58 16.58 -10.25 5.50
N GLU A 59 16.28 -11.18 4.59
CA GLU A 59 15.89 -12.57 4.92
C GLU A 59 16.95 -13.20 5.84
N ALA A 60 18.24 -13.07 5.49
CA ALA A 60 19.35 -13.56 6.31
C ALA A 60 19.48 -12.86 7.68
N ARG A 61 18.85 -11.69 7.86
CA ARG A 61 18.81 -10.92 9.11
C ARG A 61 17.49 -11.10 9.88
N GLY A 62 16.61 -12.00 9.44
CA GLY A 62 15.38 -12.33 10.15
C GLY A 62 14.09 -11.80 9.52
N LEU A 63 14.14 -11.17 8.34
CA LEU A 63 12.90 -10.87 7.60
C LEU A 63 12.19 -12.17 7.24
N LYS A 64 10.94 -12.31 7.68
CA LYS A 64 10.13 -13.49 7.41
C LYS A 64 9.70 -13.55 5.95
N ARG A 65 9.97 -14.68 5.30
CA ARG A 65 9.52 -15.00 3.94
C ARG A 65 8.46 -16.09 3.95
N TYR A 66 7.55 -16.02 2.98
CA TYR A 66 6.50 -17.01 2.77
C TYR A 66 6.64 -17.62 1.38
N THR A 67 6.42 -18.93 1.27
CA THR A 67 6.44 -19.68 0.01
C THR A 67 5.14 -20.47 -0.13
N PRO A 68 4.60 -20.64 -1.35
CA PRO A 68 3.46 -21.50 -1.58
C PRO A 68 3.68 -22.92 -1.02
N PRO A 69 2.62 -23.59 -0.53
CA PRO A 69 2.71 -24.95 0.02
C PRO A 69 2.85 -26.04 -1.06
N ILE A 70 3.01 -25.67 -2.32
CA ILE A 70 3.17 -26.59 -3.46
C ILE A 70 4.67 -26.69 -3.80
N ALA A 71 5.14 -27.91 -4.05
CA ALA A 71 6.51 -28.19 -4.46
C ALA A 71 6.89 -27.45 -5.76
N ASP A 72 8.15 -27.05 -5.86
CA ASP A 72 8.81 -26.45 -7.04
C ASP A 72 8.47 -25.00 -7.43
N THR A 73 7.80 -24.22 -6.57
CA THR A 73 7.68 -22.78 -6.82
C THR A 73 8.87 -22.00 -6.22
N LYS A 74 9.52 -21.16 -7.04
CA LYS A 74 10.54 -20.20 -6.57
C LYS A 74 9.93 -18.89 -6.06
N THR A 75 8.60 -18.79 -6.08
CA THR A 75 7.88 -17.57 -5.71
C THR A 75 7.99 -17.31 -4.21
N VAL A 76 8.31 -16.07 -3.86
CA VAL A 76 8.44 -15.60 -2.49
C VAL A 76 7.46 -14.46 -2.25
N TYR A 77 6.80 -14.50 -1.09
CA TYR A 77 5.90 -13.47 -0.61
C TYR A 77 6.36 -12.95 0.75
N TYR A 78 5.90 -11.75 1.08
CA TYR A 78 6.10 -11.07 2.34
C TYR A 78 4.77 -10.55 2.85
N LYS A 79 4.56 -10.55 4.17
CA LYS A 79 3.53 -9.70 4.77
C LYS A 79 4.04 -8.27 4.79
N VAL A 80 3.18 -7.33 4.41
CA VAL A 80 3.50 -5.89 4.45
C VAL A 80 3.83 -5.47 5.88
N THR A 81 3.07 -5.95 6.88
CA THR A 81 3.33 -5.67 8.29
C THR A 81 4.69 -6.21 8.77
N ASP A 82 5.08 -7.41 8.36
CA ASP A 82 6.40 -7.98 8.70
C ASP A 82 7.54 -7.15 8.06
N LEU A 83 7.33 -6.63 6.83
CA LEU A 83 8.29 -5.73 6.17
C LEU A 83 8.42 -4.39 6.92
N LEU A 84 7.30 -3.77 7.27
CA LEU A 84 7.26 -2.50 8.00
C LEU A 84 7.91 -2.64 9.38
N ALA A 85 7.56 -3.69 10.13
CA ALA A 85 8.18 -3.97 11.42
C ALA A 85 9.69 -4.22 11.28
N PHE A 86 10.14 -4.93 10.24
CA PHE A 86 11.57 -5.12 9.97
C PHE A 86 12.30 -3.80 9.66
N LEU A 87 11.62 -2.85 9.03
CA LEU A 87 12.13 -1.49 8.76
C LEU A 87 12.08 -0.57 9.99
N GLY A 88 11.54 -1.03 11.11
CA GLY A 88 11.42 -0.23 12.33
C GLY A 88 10.24 0.74 12.33
N VAL A 89 9.24 0.51 11.47
CA VAL A 89 7.96 1.23 11.56
C VAL A 89 7.16 0.59 12.70
N GLU A 90 7.04 1.32 13.81
CA GLU A 90 6.20 0.93 14.96
C GLU A 90 4.73 1.30 14.66
N GLU A 91 3.78 0.43 15.05
CA GLU A 91 2.33 0.72 15.03
C GLU A 91 1.93 1.74 16.10
#